data_AF-A0A382VUJ5-F1
#
_entry.id   AF-A0A382VUJ5-F1
#
_cell.length_a   1.000
_cell.length_b   1.000
_cell.length_c   1.000
_cell.angle_alpha   90.00
_cell.angle_beta   90.00
_cell.angle_gamma   90.00
#
_symmetry.space_group_name_H-M   'P 1'
#
loop_
_entity.id
_entity.type
_entity.pdbx_description
1 polymer ?
#
loop_
_entity_poly.entity_id
_entity_poly.type
_entity_poly.pdbx_seq_one_letter_code
_entity_poly.pdbx_strand_id
1 'polypeptide(L)'
;AVSLGGPGAVFWMVFIAFFSMSAKFVSCTLGQLYRKINEDGSVSGGPMYYLDYGLKEKGYGFFGKILGSMYAVFIIGGAFGGGNMFQANQSYELFGKLIGIPNYLYGILLAILVAIVIIGGIKRIGQTTEKIVPFMVILYVVASLFVIITNLEKLPGVLSSMLSQAFYPDAVYGGFIGALVTGIKRAVFSNEGGVGSASIAHSAAKTDEPVREGIVAMIGPFIDTIVVCFMTASVILITADNNPLYKVGGGIEGAELTSAAFGSVISWFPYVLSIVVFLFSF
;
A
#
# COMPACT_ATOMS: atom_id res chain seq x y z
N ALA A 1 4.41 -10.09 -3.21
CA ALA A 1 5.78 -10.29 -3.72
C ALA A 1 6.16 -11.77 -3.63
N VAL A 2 6.04 -12.36 -2.43
CA VAL A 2 6.51 -13.73 -2.13
C VAL A 2 5.90 -14.83 -3.01
N SER A 3 4.58 -14.86 -3.20
CA SER A 3 3.89 -15.96 -3.93
C SER A 3 4.24 -16.05 -5.42
N LEU A 4 4.40 -14.89 -6.08
CA LEU A 4 4.64 -14.81 -7.52
C LEU A 4 6.12 -14.68 -7.89
N GLY A 5 6.89 -13.90 -7.13
CA GLY A 5 8.28 -13.59 -7.44
C GLY A 5 9.29 -14.16 -6.45
N GLY A 6 8.82 -14.99 -5.51
CA GLY A 6 9.65 -15.62 -4.49
C GLY A 6 10.20 -14.66 -3.43
N PRO A 7 11.04 -15.17 -2.52
CA PRO A 7 11.84 -14.37 -1.59
C PRO A 7 12.59 -13.20 -2.24
N GLY A 8 13.16 -13.41 -3.43
CA GLY A 8 13.93 -12.39 -4.16
C GLY A 8 13.13 -11.14 -4.52
N ALA A 9 11.84 -11.29 -4.82
CA ALA A 9 10.97 -10.14 -5.09
C ALA A 9 10.76 -9.24 -3.87
N VAL A 10 10.92 -9.76 -2.65
CA VAL A 10 10.81 -8.98 -1.41
C VAL A 10 11.97 -8.00 -1.29
N PHE A 11 13.19 -8.44 -1.60
CA PHE A 11 14.36 -7.55 -1.63
C PHE A 11 14.15 -6.40 -2.61
N TRP A 12 13.74 -6.70 -3.84
CA TRP A 12 13.48 -5.68 -4.86
C TRP A 12 12.33 -4.74 -4.46
N MET A 13 11.32 -5.27 -3.78
CA MET A 13 10.22 -4.46 -3.26
C MET A 13 10.71 -3.42 -2.23
N VAL A 14 11.54 -3.83 -1.27
CA VAL A 14 12.12 -2.91 -0.26
C VAL A 14 13.12 -1.94 -0.90
N PHE A 15 13.96 -2.42 -1.80
CA PHE A 15 14.94 -1.59 -2.50
C PHE A 15 14.26 -0.46 -3.29
N ILE A 16 13.17 -0.77 -4.00
CA ILE A 16 12.41 0.22 -4.76
C ILE A 16 11.63 1.15 -3.85
N ALA A 17 11.12 0.66 -2.72
CA ALA A 17 10.44 1.51 -1.73
C ALA A 17 11.35 2.65 -1.22
N PHE A 18 12.65 2.40 -1.07
CA PHE A 18 13.61 3.44 -0.73
C PHE A 18 13.63 4.57 -1.77
N PHE A 19 13.63 4.26 -3.07
CA PHE A 19 13.54 5.28 -4.13
C PHE A 19 12.14 5.90 -4.24
N SER A 20 11.09 5.13 -3.95
CA SER A 20 9.71 5.64 -3.84
C SER A 20 9.58 6.76 -2.82
N MET A 21 10.38 6.76 -1.73
CA MET A 21 10.41 7.84 -0.75
C MET A 21 10.75 9.18 -1.41
N SER A 22 11.77 9.21 -2.26
CA SER A 22 12.18 10.42 -2.99
C SER A 22 11.11 10.89 -3.98
N ALA A 23 10.49 9.96 -4.72
CA ALA A 23 9.41 10.29 -5.64
C ALA A 23 8.19 10.88 -4.90
N LYS A 24 7.88 10.34 -3.71
CA LYS A 24 6.76 10.82 -2.89
C LYS A 24 7.06 12.17 -2.25
N PHE A 25 8.30 12.38 -1.77
CA PHE A 25 8.78 13.67 -1.30
C PHE A 25 8.55 14.78 -2.34
N VAL A 26 9.04 14.56 -3.57
CA VAL A 26 8.95 15.57 -4.64
C VAL A 26 7.49 15.82 -5.03
N SER A 27 6.71 14.77 -5.30
CA SER A 27 5.32 14.92 -5.74
C SER A 27 4.44 15.61 -4.69
N CYS A 28 4.61 15.32 -3.40
CA CYS A 28 3.82 15.96 -2.35
C CYS A 28 4.27 17.39 -2.08
N THR A 29 5.57 17.69 -2.19
CA THR A 29 6.09 19.08 -2.15
C THR A 29 5.48 19.91 -3.28
N LEU A 30 5.48 19.39 -4.51
CA LEU A 30 4.86 20.06 -5.66
C LEU A 30 3.34 20.16 -5.51
N GLY A 31 2.69 19.14 -4.96
CA GLY A 31 1.26 19.15 -4.64
C GLY A 31 0.90 20.27 -3.67
N GLN A 32 1.74 20.57 -2.69
CA GLN A 32 1.56 21.71 -1.79
C GLN A 32 1.84 23.05 -2.48
N LEU A 33 2.92 23.13 -3.26
CA LEU A 33 3.34 24.36 -3.92
C LEU A 33 2.32 24.86 -4.96
N TYR A 34 1.73 23.94 -5.74
CA TYR A 34 0.83 24.26 -6.86
C TYR A 34 -0.65 23.96 -6.57
N ARG A 35 -1.04 23.81 -5.29
CA ARG A 35 -2.46 23.63 -4.94
C ARG A 35 -3.27 24.88 -5.24
N LYS A 36 -4.54 24.67 -5.58
CA LYS A 36 -5.55 25.70 -5.70
C LYS A 36 -6.40 25.75 -4.43
N ILE A 37 -6.53 26.92 -3.84
CA ILE A 37 -7.52 27.20 -2.79
C ILE A 37 -8.78 27.69 -3.49
N ASN A 38 -9.89 26.99 -3.26
CA ASN A 38 -11.19 27.33 -3.83
C ASN A 38 -11.89 28.39 -2.97
N GLU A 39 -12.94 29.01 -3.52
CA GLU A 39 -13.68 30.09 -2.85
C GLU A 39 -14.36 29.65 -1.55
N ASP A 40 -14.76 28.38 -1.47
CA ASP A 40 -15.33 27.75 -0.26
C ASP A 40 -14.28 27.36 0.79
N GLY A 41 -12.99 27.66 0.53
CA GLY A 41 -11.87 27.31 1.38
C GLY A 41 -11.40 25.86 1.25
N SER A 42 -12.01 25.06 0.37
CA SER A 42 -11.51 23.72 0.04
C SER A 42 -10.22 23.82 -0.78
N VAL A 43 -9.44 22.73 -0.78
CA VAL A 43 -8.16 22.67 -1.48
C VAL A 43 -8.23 21.62 -2.58
N SER A 44 -7.87 22.02 -3.79
CA SER A 44 -7.68 21.11 -4.92
C SER A 44 -6.21 21.07 -5.29
N GLY A 45 -5.58 19.90 -5.23
CA GLY A 45 -4.16 19.75 -5.54
C GLY A 45 -3.83 18.34 -6.00
N GLY A 46 -2.56 18.14 -6.35
CA GLY A 46 -2.06 16.89 -6.92
C GLY A 46 -1.50 17.06 -8.33
N PRO A 47 -1.23 15.94 -9.05
CA PRO A 47 -0.44 15.98 -10.27
C PRO A 47 -1.10 16.72 -11.42
N MET A 48 -2.43 16.67 -11.51
CA MET A 48 -3.19 17.45 -12.48
C MET A 48 -2.95 18.96 -12.36
N TYR A 49 -2.69 19.46 -11.15
CA TYR A 49 -2.44 20.89 -10.91
C TYR A 49 -0.96 21.26 -11.05
N TYR A 50 -0.04 20.51 -10.44
CA TYR A 50 1.38 20.84 -10.56
C TYR A 50 1.94 20.62 -11.96
N LEU A 51 1.36 19.71 -12.76
CA LEU A 51 1.73 19.54 -14.16
C LEU A 51 1.23 20.71 -15.01
N ASP A 52 0.00 21.19 -14.79
CA ASP A 52 -0.53 22.36 -15.51
C ASP A 52 0.24 23.63 -15.11
N TYR A 53 0.23 24.00 -13.83
CA TYR A 53 0.81 25.26 -13.35
C TYR A 53 2.33 25.26 -13.40
N GLY A 54 2.99 24.19 -12.93
CA GLY A 54 4.44 24.13 -12.87
C GLY A 54 5.12 24.07 -14.24
N LEU A 55 4.54 23.36 -15.22
CA LEU A 55 5.07 23.37 -16.59
C LEU A 55 4.73 24.66 -17.33
N LYS A 56 3.60 25.30 -17.02
CA LYS A 56 3.27 26.63 -17.56
C LYS A 56 4.29 27.68 -17.16
N GLU A 57 4.73 27.70 -15.90
CA GLU A 57 5.81 28.60 -15.44
C GLU A 57 7.14 28.37 -16.17
N LYS A 58 7.39 27.14 -16.63
CA LYS A 58 8.59 26.77 -17.41
C LYS A 58 8.45 26.99 -18.92
N GLY A 59 7.35 27.58 -19.39
CA GLY A 59 7.10 27.82 -20.82
C GLY A 59 6.49 26.65 -21.57
N TYR A 60 6.13 25.55 -20.89
CA TYR A 60 5.56 24.33 -21.47
C TYR A 60 4.05 24.15 -21.17
N GLY A 61 3.31 25.25 -21.02
CA GLY A 61 1.92 25.22 -20.51
C GLY A 61 0.96 24.34 -21.32
N PHE A 62 1.08 24.31 -22.65
CA PHE A 62 0.24 23.42 -23.48
C PHE A 62 0.49 21.94 -23.16
N PHE A 63 1.75 21.55 -23.04
CA PHE A 63 2.14 20.19 -22.69
C PHE A 63 1.72 19.82 -21.26
N GLY A 64 1.91 20.74 -20.31
CA GLY A 64 1.49 20.57 -18.93
C GLY A 64 -0.01 20.32 -18.77
N LYS A 65 -0.83 21.09 -19.48
CA LYS A 65 -2.29 20.92 -19.48
C LYS A 65 -2.71 19.54 -20.04
N ILE A 66 -2.05 19.06 -21.08
CA ILE A 66 -2.31 17.71 -21.64
C ILE A 66 -1.96 16.64 -20.59
N LEU A 67 -0.75 16.68 -20.03
CA LEU A 67 -0.33 15.70 -19.04
C LEU A 67 -1.21 15.71 -17.79
N GLY A 68 -1.56 16.89 -17.28
CA GLY A 68 -2.44 17.03 -16.12
C GLY A 68 -3.84 16.48 -16.39
N SER A 69 -4.38 16.72 -17.59
CA SER A 69 -5.68 16.17 -18.00
C SER A 69 -5.65 14.65 -18.17
N MET A 70 -4.59 14.12 -18.79
CA MET A 70 -4.39 12.66 -18.90
C MET A 70 -4.29 12.01 -17.53
N TYR A 71 -3.52 12.61 -16.61
CA TYR A 71 -3.42 12.15 -15.24
C TYR A 71 -4.78 12.10 -14.55
N ALA A 72 -5.57 13.19 -14.66
CA ALA A 72 -6.89 13.26 -14.06
C ALA A 72 -7.83 12.14 -14.54
N VAL A 73 -7.77 11.75 -15.81
CA VAL A 73 -8.54 10.62 -16.34
C VAL A 73 -8.03 9.28 -15.80
N PHE A 74 -6.71 9.06 -15.79
CA PHE A 74 -6.13 7.80 -15.35
C PHE A 74 -6.28 7.56 -13.84
N ILE A 75 -6.17 8.60 -13.02
CA ILE A 75 -6.31 8.45 -11.58
C ILE A 75 -7.73 8.06 -11.17
N ILE A 76 -8.75 8.50 -11.93
CA ILE A 76 -10.14 8.04 -11.72
C ILE A 76 -10.23 6.53 -11.94
N GLY A 77 -9.68 6.02 -13.05
CA GLY A 77 -9.64 4.58 -13.31
C GLY A 77 -8.85 3.80 -12.25
N GLY A 78 -7.70 4.34 -11.84
CA GLY A 78 -6.88 3.78 -10.77
C GLY A 78 -7.60 3.72 -9.42
N ALA A 79 -8.37 4.75 -9.08
CA ALA A 79 -9.16 4.81 -7.85
C ALA A 79 -10.27 3.75 -7.82
N PHE A 80 -10.97 3.52 -8.94
CA PHE A 80 -11.97 2.45 -9.02
C PHE A 80 -11.33 1.05 -8.94
N GLY A 81 -10.23 0.82 -9.66
CA GLY A 81 -9.58 -0.48 -9.69
C GLY A 81 -8.85 -0.82 -8.38
N GLY A 82 -7.79 -0.09 -8.09
CA GLY A 82 -6.90 -0.36 -6.95
C GLY A 82 -7.45 0.12 -5.61
N GLY A 83 -8.03 1.32 -5.59
CA GLY A 83 -8.53 1.93 -4.34
C GLY A 83 -9.84 1.33 -3.85
N ASN A 84 -10.76 0.98 -4.76
CA ASN A 84 -12.10 0.51 -4.41
C ASN A 84 -12.26 -1.00 -4.62
N MET A 85 -12.28 -1.47 -5.87
CA MET A 85 -12.62 -2.87 -6.19
C MET A 85 -11.65 -3.86 -5.55
N PHE A 86 -10.34 -3.63 -5.68
CA PHE A 86 -9.34 -4.52 -5.11
C PHE A 86 -9.46 -4.60 -3.58
N GLN A 87 -9.52 -3.45 -2.89
CA GLN A 87 -9.60 -3.40 -1.43
C GLN A 87 -10.89 -4.02 -0.89
N ALA A 88 -12.04 -3.70 -1.48
CA ALA A 88 -13.32 -4.28 -1.06
C ALA A 88 -13.35 -5.81 -1.21
N ASN A 89 -12.76 -6.35 -2.28
CA ASN A 89 -12.64 -7.80 -2.46
C ASN A 89 -11.69 -8.43 -1.44
N GLN A 90 -10.50 -7.86 -1.21
CA GLN A 90 -9.57 -8.38 -0.19
C GLN A 90 -10.21 -8.43 1.21
N SER A 91 -10.98 -7.40 1.53
CA SER A 91 -11.76 -7.30 2.77
C SER A 91 -12.84 -8.40 2.85
N TYR A 92 -13.60 -8.62 1.79
CA TYR A 92 -14.63 -9.66 1.73
C TYR A 92 -14.05 -11.08 1.89
N GLU A 93 -12.95 -11.37 1.20
CA GLU A 93 -12.32 -12.69 1.22
C GLU A 93 -11.89 -13.12 2.63
N LEU A 94 -11.45 -12.19 3.47
CA LEU A 94 -11.05 -12.50 4.85
C LEU A 94 -12.13 -12.27 5.91
N PHE A 95 -12.87 -11.17 5.82
CA PHE A 95 -13.82 -10.77 6.85
C PHE A 95 -15.24 -11.19 6.48
N GLY A 96 -15.67 -10.90 5.25
CA GLY A 96 -17.01 -11.24 4.75
C GLY A 96 -17.31 -12.74 4.75
N LYS A 97 -16.38 -13.56 4.25
CA LYS A 97 -16.48 -15.03 4.31
C LYS A 97 -16.48 -15.56 5.75
N LEU A 98 -15.68 -14.96 6.63
CA LEU A 98 -15.58 -15.37 8.03
C LEU A 98 -16.89 -15.18 8.80
N ILE A 99 -17.58 -14.06 8.58
CA ILE A 99 -18.89 -13.78 9.18
C ILE A 99 -20.05 -14.46 8.44
N GLY A 100 -19.77 -15.12 7.31
CA GLY A 100 -20.75 -15.91 6.56
C GLY A 100 -21.81 -15.10 5.80
N ILE A 101 -21.54 -13.82 5.48
CA ILE A 101 -22.50 -13.00 4.72
C ILE A 101 -22.20 -13.02 3.22
N PRO A 102 -23.23 -12.98 2.35
CA PRO A 102 -23.04 -12.92 0.90
C PRO A 102 -22.31 -11.64 0.45
N ASN A 103 -21.53 -11.74 -0.64
CA ASN A 103 -20.74 -10.65 -1.20
C ASN A 103 -21.53 -9.35 -1.46
N TYR A 104 -22.75 -9.44 -1.98
CA TYR A 104 -23.56 -8.26 -2.28
C TYR A 104 -23.98 -7.52 -1.00
N LEU A 105 -24.32 -8.27 0.06
CA LEU A 105 -24.72 -7.69 1.34
C LEU A 105 -23.50 -7.07 2.03
N TYR A 106 -22.35 -7.72 1.94
CA TYR A 106 -21.07 -7.18 2.39
C TYR A 106 -20.73 -5.86 1.70
N GLY A 107 -20.84 -5.82 0.36
CA GLY A 107 -20.59 -4.62 -0.43
C GLY A 107 -21.53 -3.47 -0.06
N ILE A 108 -22.82 -3.75 0.16
CA ILE A 108 -23.79 -2.74 0.64
C ILE A 108 -23.39 -2.21 2.02
N LEU A 109 -23.04 -3.09 2.95
CA LEU A 109 -22.61 -2.71 4.29
C LEU A 109 -21.36 -1.84 4.24
N LEU A 110 -20.35 -2.26 3.48
CA LEU A 110 -19.11 -1.51 3.30
C LEU A 110 -19.39 -0.14 2.66
N ALA A 111 -20.24 -0.08 1.63
CA ALA A 111 -20.62 1.18 0.99
C ALA A 111 -21.32 2.15 1.97
N ILE A 112 -22.20 1.66 2.83
CA ILE A 112 -22.86 2.47 3.87
C ILE A 112 -21.82 3.03 4.84
N LEU A 113 -20.91 2.19 5.35
CA LEU A 113 -19.86 2.62 6.27
C LEU A 113 -18.94 3.67 5.63
N VAL A 114 -18.54 3.47 4.37
CA VAL A 114 -17.69 4.39 3.63
C VAL A 114 -18.43 5.71 3.38
N ALA A 115 -19.72 5.66 3.04
CA ALA A 115 -20.55 6.86 2.84
C ALA A 115 -20.64 7.72 4.11
N ILE A 116 -20.76 7.11 5.30
CA ILE A 116 -20.78 7.83 6.59
C ILE A 116 -19.52 8.69 6.77
N VAL A 117 -18.37 8.22 6.29
CA VAL A 117 -17.09 8.94 6.40
C VAL A 117 -16.92 9.96 5.27
N ILE A 118 -17.09 9.54 4.01
CA ILE A 118 -16.79 10.36 2.83
C ILE A 118 -17.73 11.56 2.70
N ILE A 119 -19.01 11.45 3.08
CA ILE A 119 -19.97 12.57 3.02
C ILE A 119 -19.50 13.77 3.86
N GLY A 120 -18.71 13.53 4.92
CA GLY A 120 -18.12 14.61 5.73
C GLY A 120 -16.89 15.28 5.12
N GLY A 121 -16.46 14.88 3.92
CA GLY A 121 -15.31 15.44 3.22
C GLY A 121 -13.96 15.10 3.85
N ILE A 122 -12.89 15.74 3.35
CA ILE A 122 -11.49 15.42 3.70
C ILE A 122 -11.19 15.54 5.20
N LYS A 123 -11.88 16.44 5.91
CA LYS A 123 -11.71 16.62 7.35
C LYS A 123 -12.20 15.39 8.13
N ARG A 124 -13.36 14.82 7.77
CA ARG A 124 -13.91 13.62 8.43
C ARG A 124 -13.12 12.37 8.08
N ILE A 125 -12.63 12.29 6.84
CA ILE A 125 -11.70 11.25 6.41
C ILE A 125 -10.45 11.30 7.30
N GLY A 126 -9.79 12.45 7.43
CA GLY A 126 -8.62 12.61 8.30
C GLY A 126 -8.86 12.24 9.77
N GLN A 127 -9.99 12.66 10.36
CA GLN A 127 -10.36 12.32 11.74
C GLN A 127 -10.63 10.83 11.97
N THR A 128 -11.01 10.12 10.92
CA THR A 128 -11.26 8.68 10.98
C THR A 128 -9.94 7.94 10.82
N THR A 129 -9.13 8.31 9.82
CA THR A 129 -7.84 7.67 9.54
C THR A 129 -6.83 7.89 10.66
N GLU A 130 -6.78 9.07 11.31
CA GLU A 130 -5.86 9.34 12.43
C GLU A 130 -6.06 8.39 13.62
N LYS A 131 -7.24 7.78 13.76
CA LYS A 131 -7.56 6.82 14.82
C LYS A 131 -7.38 5.37 14.36
N ILE A 132 -7.87 5.06 13.17
CA ILE A 132 -7.85 3.70 12.62
C ILE A 132 -6.42 3.29 12.23
N VAL A 133 -5.69 4.15 11.53
CA VAL A 133 -4.38 3.82 10.94
C VAL A 133 -3.34 3.47 12.01
N PRO A 134 -3.15 4.25 13.08
CA PRO A 134 -2.18 3.87 14.12
C PRO A 134 -2.55 2.57 14.81
N PHE A 135 -3.85 2.35 15.09
CA PHE A 135 -4.33 1.13 15.73
C PHE A 135 -4.03 -0.11 14.88
N MET A 136 -4.39 -0.09 13.59
CA MET A 136 -4.18 -1.24 12.71
C MET A 136 -2.69 -1.53 12.49
N VAL A 137 -1.85 -0.50 12.35
CA VAL A 137 -0.39 -0.66 12.17
C VAL A 137 0.25 -1.23 13.42
N ILE A 138 -0.06 -0.70 14.61
CA ILE A 138 0.51 -1.20 15.87
C ILE A 138 0.14 -2.66 16.08
N LEU A 139 -1.13 -3.00 15.91
CA LEU A 139 -1.61 -4.37 16.10
C LEU A 139 -0.89 -5.34 15.14
N TYR A 140 -0.77 -4.95 13.87
CA TYR A 140 -0.12 -5.76 12.85
C TYR A 140 1.38 -5.93 13.10
N VAL A 141 2.09 -4.86 13.45
CA VAL A 141 3.52 -4.87 13.74
C VAL A 141 3.80 -5.70 14.99
N VAL A 142 3.02 -5.54 16.07
CA VAL A 142 3.21 -6.32 17.31
C VAL A 142 3.06 -7.82 17.05
N ALA A 143 2.04 -8.21 16.29
CA ALA A 143 1.85 -9.61 15.94
C ALA A 143 2.95 -10.15 15.04
N SER A 144 3.39 -9.36 14.07
CA SER A 144 4.49 -9.73 13.19
C SER A 144 5.80 -9.90 13.97
N LEU A 145 6.09 -8.97 14.90
CA LEU A 145 7.24 -9.06 15.80
C LEU A 145 7.15 -10.30 16.67
N PHE A 146 5.98 -10.62 17.23
CA PHE A 146 5.80 -11.83 18.01
C PHE A 146 6.21 -13.08 17.21
N VAL A 147 5.69 -13.26 16.00
CA VAL A 147 6.03 -14.41 15.14
C VAL A 147 7.52 -14.45 14.79
N ILE A 148 8.12 -13.29 14.47
CA ILE A 148 9.54 -13.19 14.14
C ILE A 148 10.41 -13.54 15.35
N ILE A 149 10.07 -13.03 16.53
CA ILE A 149 10.84 -13.25 17.76
C ILE A 149 10.72 -14.69 18.24
N THR A 150 9.54 -15.31 18.17
CA THR A 150 9.36 -16.72 18.54
C THR A 150 10.04 -17.69 17.56
N ASN A 151 10.41 -17.22 16.36
CA ASN A 151 11.09 -18.00 15.33
C ASN A 151 12.42 -17.35 14.91
N LEU A 152 13.11 -16.69 15.85
CA LEU A 152 14.29 -15.87 15.56
C LEU A 152 15.41 -16.66 14.88
N GLU A 153 15.51 -17.95 15.18
CA GLU A 153 16.46 -18.90 14.58
C GLU A 153 16.31 -19.04 13.06
N LYS A 154 15.09 -18.86 12.52
CA LYS A 154 14.81 -18.94 11.08
C LYS A 154 15.10 -17.64 10.34
N LEU A 155 15.14 -16.52 11.06
CA LEU A 155 15.27 -15.19 10.46
C LEU A 155 16.55 -15.03 9.61
N PRO A 156 17.75 -15.48 10.02
CA PRO A 156 18.94 -15.39 9.19
C PRO A 156 18.80 -16.12 7.84
N GLY A 157 18.17 -17.31 7.87
CA GLY A 157 17.89 -18.08 6.65
C GLY A 157 16.93 -17.36 5.71
N VAL A 158 15.88 -16.77 6.25
CA VAL A 158 14.92 -15.96 5.49
C VAL A 158 15.60 -14.75 4.85
N LEU A 159 16.38 -13.98 5.61
CA LEU A 159 17.10 -12.82 5.06
C LEU A 159 18.11 -13.22 3.99
N SER A 160 18.86 -14.31 4.23
CA SER A 160 19.77 -14.88 3.24
C SER A 160 19.03 -15.27 1.96
N SER A 161 17.86 -15.91 2.08
CA SER A 161 17.04 -16.32 0.93
C SER A 161 16.52 -15.12 0.12
N MET A 162 16.11 -14.03 0.78
CA MET A 162 15.67 -12.82 0.11
C MET A 162 16.79 -12.22 -0.73
N LEU A 163 18.02 -12.18 -0.19
CA LEU A 163 19.17 -11.62 -0.89
C LEU A 163 19.68 -12.54 -2.00
N SER A 164 19.86 -13.83 -1.72
CA SER A 164 20.39 -14.78 -2.71
C SER A 164 19.44 -14.93 -3.89
N GLN A 165 18.13 -15.08 -3.63
CA GLN A 165 17.13 -15.20 -4.69
C GLN A 165 16.83 -13.87 -5.38
N ALA A 166 17.27 -12.71 -4.87
CA ALA A 166 17.14 -11.46 -5.61
C ALA A 166 18.07 -11.43 -6.84
N PHE A 167 19.27 -12.01 -6.71
CA PHE A 167 20.30 -12.02 -7.75
C PHE A 167 20.39 -13.35 -8.50
N TYR A 168 20.06 -14.45 -7.83
CA TYR A 168 20.01 -15.80 -8.40
C TYR A 168 18.66 -16.49 -8.10
N PRO A 169 17.52 -15.92 -8.53
CA PRO A 169 16.22 -16.55 -8.33
C PRO A 169 16.09 -17.83 -9.14
N ASP A 170 15.33 -18.79 -8.60
CA ASP A 170 14.92 -19.97 -9.34
C ASP A 170 14.16 -19.58 -10.62
N ALA A 171 14.35 -20.37 -11.68
CA ALA A 171 13.69 -20.14 -12.97
C ALA A 171 12.16 -20.15 -12.87
N VAL A 172 11.61 -20.86 -11.86
CA VAL A 172 10.16 -20.93 -11.58
C VAL A 172 9.57 -19.55 -11.28
N TYR A 173 10.35 -18.60 -10.76
CA TYR A 173 9.90 -17.23 -10.48
C TYR A 173 10.00 -16.27 -11.69
N GLY A 174 10.32 -16.78 -12.88
CA GLY A 174 10.66 -15.97 -14.05
C GLY A 174 12.09 -15.43 -14.02
N GLY A 175 12.97 -16.05 -13.22
CA GLY A 175 14.36 -15.67 -13.07
C GLY A 175 14.54 -14.23 -12.57
N PHE A 176 15.71 -13.64 -12.83
CA PHE A 176 16.09 -12.33 -12.31
C PHE A 176 15.06 -11.23 -12.66
N ILE A 177 14.63 -11.21 -13.92
CA ILE A 177 13.66 -10.22 -14.42
C ILE A 177 12.29 -10.41 -13.77
N GLY A 178 11.84 -11.66 -13.58
CA GLY A 178 10.56 -11.95 -12.93
C GLY A 178 10.53 -11.47 -11.48
N ALA A 179 11.57 -11.78 -10.71
CA ALA A 179 11.70 -11.33 -9.32
C ALA A 179 11.75 -9.79 -9.22
N LEU A 180 12.56 -9.14 -10.06
CA LEU A 180 12.70 -7.68 -10.11
C LEU A 180 11.38 -6.98 -10.44
N VAL A 181 10.72 -7.38 -11.54
CA VAL A 181 9.46 -6.77 -12.00
C VAL A 181 8.36 -6.99 -10.97
N THR A 182 8.29 -8.17 -10.36
CA THR A 182 7.30 -8.46 -9.32
C THR A 182 7.52 -7.62 -8.07
N GLY A 183 8.79 -7.45 -7.66
CA GLY A 183 9.15 -6.58 -6.55
C GLY A 183 8.75 -5.12 -6.80
N ILE A 184 9.12 -4.57 -7.96
CA ILE A 184 8.75 -3.20 -8.38
C ILE A 184 7.23 -3.02 -8.37
N LYS A 185 6.49 -3.91 -9.05
CA LYS A 185 5.03 -3.81 -9.16
C LYS A 185 4.36 -3.79 -7.78
N ARG A 186 4.81 -4.67 -6.87
CA ARG A 186 4.24 -4.75 -5.52
C ARG A 186 4.64 -3.57 -4.64
N ALA A 187 5.87 -3.05 -4.77
CA ALA A 187 6.29 -1.84 -4.07
C ALA A 187 5.46 -0.62 -4.48
N VAL A 188 5.35 -0.37 -5.79
CA VAL A 188 4.59 0.77 -6.33
C VAL A 188 3.12 0.67 -5.97
N PHE A 189 2.54 -0.54 -5.97
CA PHE A 189 1.15 -0.74 -5.54
C PHE A 189 0.94 -0.51 -4.04
N SER A 190 1.91 -0.88 -3.20
CA SER A 190 1.80 -0.75 -1.74
C SER A 190 1.99 0.70 -1.27
N ASN A 191 3.08 1.33 -1.68
CA ASN A 191 3.44 2.66 -1.19
C ASN A 191 3.02 3.83 -2.10
N GLU A 192 2.51 3.55 -3.28
CA GLU A 192 2.11 4.54 -4.30
C GLU A 192 3.25 5.49 -4.74
N GLY A 193 4.50 5.09 -4.53
CA GLY A 193 5.66 5.84 -4.96
C GLY A 193 5.70 5.95 -6.49
N GLY A 194 5.70 7.18 -6.99
CA GLY A 194 5.67 7.46 -8.44
C GLY A 194 4.28 7.45 -9.07
N VAL A 195 3.22 7.08 -8.34
CA VAL A 195 1.82 7.16 -8.85
C VAL A 195 1.25 8.59 -8.74
N GLY A 196 1.75 9.38 -7.78
CA GLY A 196 1.36 10.78 -7.57
C GLY A 196 0.01 10.99 -6.86
N SER A 197 -0.76 9.93 -6.64
CA SER A 197 -2.07 9.93 -5.96
C SER A 197 -2.00 10.56 -4.57
N ALA A 198 -0.99 10.17 -3.78
CA ALA A 198 -0.80 10.67 -2.42
C ALA A 198 -0.71 12.20 -2.35
N SER A 199 -0.14 12.84 -3.37
CA SER A 199 -0.03 14.30 -3.39
C SER A 199 -1.38 15.01 -3.37
N ILE A 200 -2.46 14.36 -3.83
CA ILE A 200 -3.83 14.90 -3.78
C ILE A 200 -4.28 15.10 -2.34
N ALA A 201 -4.10 14.07 -1.49
CA ALA A 201 -4.45 14.14 -0.08
C ALA A 201 -3.49 15.08 0.68
N HIS A 202 -2.19 14.96 0.40
CA HIS A 202 -1.18 15.80 1.05
C HIS A 202 -1.36 17.28 0.71
N SER A 203 -1.88 17.67 -0.46
CA SER A 203 -2.19 19.07 -0.79
C SER A 203 -3.16 19.73 0.20
N ALA A 204 -4.04 18.97 0.83
CA ALA A 204 -4.99 19.48 1.83
C ALA A 204 -4.35 19.79 3.19
N ALA A 205 -3.10 19.35 3.43
CA ALA A 205 -2.40 19.60 4.67
C ALA A 205 -2.15 21.11 4.89
N LYS A 206 -2.33 21.57 6.13
CA LYS A 206 -2.09 22.96 6.52
C LYS A 206 -0.63 23.10 6.96
N THR A 207 0.22 23.39 5.98
CA THR A 207 1.63 23.74 6.19
C THR A 207 1.94 25.08 5.52
N ASP A 208 2.84 25.84 6.13
CA ASP A 208 3.39 27.07 5.57
C ASP A 208 4.53 26.79 4.58
N GLU A 209 5.19 25.64 4.75
CA GLU A 209 6.35 25.23 3.96
C GLU A 209 6.02 23.95 3.17
N PRO A 210 5.97 23.99 1.83
CA PRO A 210 5.66 22.82 1.00
C PRO A 210 6.62 21.64 1.24
N VAL A 211 7.90 21.93 1.47
CA VAL A 211 8.94 20.93 1.72
C VAL A 211 8.67 20.15 3.01
N ARG A 212 8.11 20.80 4.04
CA ARG A 212 7.76 20.15 5.30
C ARG A 212 6.78 19.00 5.07
N GLU A 213 5.79 19.21 4.21
CA GLU A 213 4.84 18.16 3.84
C GLU A 213 5.48 17.05 3.02
N GLY A 214 6.42 17.39 2.12
CA GLY A 214 7.22 16.40 1.41
C GLY A 214 7.96 15.45 2.34
N ILE A 215 8.55 15.97 3.42
CA ILE A 215 9.25 15.16 4.45
C ILE A 215 8.27 14.26 5.19
N VAL A 216 7.07 14.75 5.52
CA VAL A 216 6.04 13.92 6.15
C VAL A 216 5.59 12.81 5.20
N ALA A 217 5.34 13.14 3.93
CA ALA A 217 4.84 12.20 2.93
C ALA A 217 5.83 11.04 2.65
N MET A 218 7.14 11.30 2.66
CA MET A 218 8.14 10.25 2.40
C MET A 218 8.27 9.22 3.52
N ILE A 219 7.73 9.49 4.72
CA ILE A 219 7.65 8.50 5.80
C ILE A 219 6.69 7.36 5.42
N GLY A 220 5.67 7.64 4.59
CA GLY A 220 4.68 6.66 4.16
C GLY A 220 5.30 5.39 3.57
N PRO A 221 6.10 5.46 2.49
CA PRO A 221 6.76 4.29 1.89
C PRO A 221 7.69 3.55 2.85
N PHE A 222 8.31 4.24 3.81
CA PHE A 222 9.13 3.61 4.83
C PHE A 222 8.30 2.73 5.76
N ILE A 223 7.24 3.29 6.36
CA ILE A 223 6.37 2.53 7.27
C ILE A 223 5.67 1.39 6.50
N ASP A 224 5.08 1.69 5.35
CA ASP A 224 4.28 0.73 4.59
C ASP A 224 5.13 -0.43 4.02
N THR A 225 6.15 -0.11 3.23
CA THR A 225 6.84 -1.17 2.48
C THR A 225 8.10 -1.66 3.18
N ILE A 226 8.91 -0.75 3.73
CA ILE A 226 10.20 -1.12 4.34
C ILE A 226 9.98 -1.79 5.70
N VAL A 227 8.97 -1.36 6.46
CA VAL A 227 8.63 -1.98 7.76
C VAL A 227 7.52 -3.01 7.59
N VAL A 228 6.28 -2.60 7.29
CA VAL A 228 5.11 -3.49 7.38
C VAL A 228 5.20 -4.62 6.36
N CYS A 229 5.38 -4.33 5.07
CA CYS A 229 5.44 -5.37 4.03
C CYS A 229 6.66 -6.29 4.17
N PHE A 230 7.80 -5.76 4.62
CA PHE A 230 8.97 -6.58 4.93
C PHE A 230 8.66 -7.57 6.05
N MET A 231 8.05 -7.11 7.15
CA MET A 231 7.64 -7.97 8.25
C MET A 231 6.60 -9.01 7.81
N THR A 232 5.61 -8.63 7.00
CA THR A 232 4.65 -9.56 6.41
C THR A 232 5.36 -10.65 5.61
N ALA A 233 6.31 -10.26 4.75
CA ALA A 233 7.07 -11.20 3.95
C ALA A 233 7.96 -12.12 4.81
N SER A 234 8.59 -11.58 5.86
CA SER A 234 9.34 -12.37 6.83
C SER A 234 8.45 -13.40 7.52
N VAL A 235 7.26 -13.02 7.99
CA VAL A 235 6.31 -13.95 8.61
C VAL A 235 5.90 -15.07 7.64
N ILE A 236 5.57 -14.73 6.40
CA ILE A 236 5.19 -15.71 5.37
C ILE A 236 6.35 -16.68 5.10
N LEU A 237 7.59 -16.19 5.01
CA LEU A 237 8.76 -17.04 4.73
C LEU A 237 9.20 -17.88 5.93
N ILE A 238 9.12 -17.34 7.16
CA ILE A 238 9.39 -18.09 8.40
C ILE A 238 8.44 -19.29 8.55
N THR A 239 7.19 -19.11 8.12
CA THR A 239 6.12 -20.11 8.26
C THR A 239 5.93 -20.96 7.01
N ALA A 240 6.73 -20.74 5.95
CA ALA A 240 6.59 -21.39 4.65
C ALA A 240 6.53 -22.93 4.75
N ASP A 241 7.41 -23.54 5.56
CA ASP A 241 7.47 -25.00 5.72
C ASP A 241 6.18 -25.60 6.33
N ASN A 242 5.49 -24.82 7.15
CA ASN A 242 4.30 -25.24 7.89
C ASN A 242 3.00 -24.70 7.28
N ASN A 243 3.08 -23.93 6.19
CA ASN A 243 1.94 -23.30 5.56
C ASN A 243 1.67 -23.95 4.18
N PRO A 244 0.72 -24.89 4.06
CA PRO A 244 0.45 -25.61 2.82
C PRO A 244 -0.13 -24.71 1.71
N LEU A 245 -0.58 -23.50 2.06
CA LEU A 245 -1.09 -22.51 1.10
C LEU A 245 0.04 -21.73 0.43
N TYR A 246 1.25 -21.75 0.99
CA TYR A 246 2.42 -21.16 0.37
C TYR A 246 2.91 -22.06 -0.77
N LYS A 247 2.47 -21.74 -1.99
CA LYS A 247 2.98 -22.36 -3.22
C LYS A 247 3.36 -21.30 -4.22
N VAL A 248 4.58 -21.44 -4.72
CA VAL A 248 5.12 -20.58 -5.77
C VAL A 248 4.36 -20.81 -7.07
N GLY A 249 3.88 -19.73 -7.69
CA GLY A 249 3.27 -19.79 -9.03
C GLY A 249 1.91 -20.51 -9.13
N GLY A 250 1.27 -20.82 -7.99
CA GLY A 250 -0.04 -21.49 -7.97
C GLY A 250 -0.70 -21.64 -6.59
N GLY A 251 -0.16 -20.98 -5.56
CA GLY A 251 -0.76 -20.92 -4.23
C GLY A 251 -1.82 -19.83 -4.11
N ILE A 252 -2.48 -19.78 -2.95
CA ILE A 252 -3.42 -18.71 -2.62
C ILE A 252 -2.64 -17.39 -2.50
N GLU A 253 -3.22 -16.30 -3.01
CA GLU A 253 -2.60 -14.97 -3.00
C GLU A 253 -3.20 -14.04 -1.93
N GLY A 254 -2.48 -12.97 -1.64
CA GLY A 254 -3.01 -11.84 -0.89
C GLY A 254 -3.26 -12.14 0.58
N ALA A 255 -4.41 -11.70 1.07
CA ALA A 255 -4.72 -11.63 2.49
C ALA A 255 -4.94 -13.03 3.12
N GLU A 256 -5.47 -13.99 2.35
CA GLU A 256 -5.65 -15.38 2.79
C GLU A 256 -4.31 -16.07 3.09
N LEU A 257 -3.29 -15.89 2.24
CA LEU A 257 -1.95 -16.45 2.49
C LEU A 257 -1.34 -15.90 3.78
N THR A 258 -1.46 -14.59 3.99
CA THR A 258 -1.02 -13.93 5.21
C THR A 258 -1.76 -14.49 6.42
N SER A 259 -3.08 -14.64 6.34
CA SER A 259 -3.90 -15.21 7.43
C SER A 259 -3.47 -16.62 7.81
N ALA A 260 -3.23 -17.49 6.83
CA ALA A 260 -2.73 -18.83 7.08
C ALA A 260 -1.32 -18.84 7.70
N ALA A 261 -0.43 -17.94 7.26
CA ALA A 261 0.90 -17.80 7.82
C ALA A 261 0.84 -17.45 9.31
N PHE A 262 0.10 -16.41 9.68
CA PHE A 262 -0.07 -16.06 11.09
C PHE A 262 -0.81 -17.15 11.89
N GLY A 263 -1.85 -17.75 11.32
CA GLY A 263 -2.64 -18.81 11.95
C GLY A 263 -1.83 -20.06 12.31
N SER A 264 -0.75 -20.33 11.57
CA SER A 264 0.17 -21.44 11.86
C SER A 264 0.96 -21.28 13.16
N VAL A 265 1.10 -20.04 13.67
CA VAL A 265 1.84 -19.72 14.91
C VAL A 265 0.89 -19.24 16.00
N ILE A 266 -0.12 -18.44 15.65
CA ILE A 266 -1.09 -17.85 16.57
C ILE A 266 -2.49 -18.22 16.09
N SER A 267 -3.07 -19.28 16.66
CA SER A 267 -4.33 -19.87 16.20
C SER A 267 -5.54 -18.92 16.21
N TRP A 268 -5.57 -17.94 17.12
CA TRP A 268 -6.63 -16.93 17.21
C TRP A 268 -6.36 -15.68 16.38
N PHE A 269 -5.15 -15.51 15.85
CA PHE A 269 -4.79 -14.31 15.10
C PHE A 269 -5.52 -14.14 13.77
N PRO A 270 -5.91 -15.19 13.02
CA PRO A 270 -6.73 -15.04 11.82
C PRO A 270 -7.99 -14.17 12.05
N TYR A 271 -8.67 -14.31 13.20
CA TYR A 271 -9.82 -13.48 13.54
C TYR A 271 -9.45 -12.00 13.69
N VAL A 272 -8.32 -11.75 14.37
CA VAL A 272 -7.78 -10.41 14.57
C VAL A 272 -7.30 -9.81 13.26
N LEU A 273 -6.63 -10.59 12.42
CA LEU A 273 -6.18 -10.19 11.10
C LEU A 273 -7.35 -9.87 10.18
N SER A 274 -8.45 -10.62 10.22
CA SER A 274 -9.64 -10.29 9.42
C SER A 274 -10.20 -8.92 9.78
N ILE A 275 -10.20 -8.54 11.07
CA ILE A 275 -10.58 -7.19 11.50
C ILE A 275 -9.56 -6.17 10.98
N VAL A 276 -8.26 -6.47 11.08
CA VAL A 276 -7.20 -5.57 10.59
C VAL A 276 -7.29 -5.37 9.08
N VAL A 277 -7.49 -6.42 8.30
CA VAL A 277 -7.62 -6.33 6.84
C VAL A 277 -8.90 -5.61 6.45
N PHE A 278 -10.00 -5.81 7.20
CA PHE A 278 -11.17 -4.98 7.06
C PHE A 278 -10.84 -3.49 7.23
N LEU A 279 -10.09 -3.13 8.28
CA LEU A 279 -9.67 -1.75 8.54
C LEU A 279 -8.64 -1.21 7.54
N PHE A 280 -7.76 -2.03 6.98
CA PHE A 280 -6.82 -1.62 5.93
C PHE A 280 -7.54 -1.31 4.62
N SER A 281 -8.62 -2.02 4.33
CA SER A 281 -9.39 -1.87 3.09
C SER A 281 -10.53 -0.85 3.19
N PHE A 282 -10.91 -0.44 4.41
CA PHE A 282 -11.97 0.54 4.70
C PHE A 282 -11.44 1.97 4.70
#